data_AF-A0A2D6RNK5-F1
#
_entry.id   AF-A0A2D6RNK5-F1
#
_cell.length_a   1.000
_cell.length_b   1.000
_cell.length_c   1.000
_cell.angle_alpha   90.00
_cell.angle_beta   90.00
_cell.angle_gamma   90.00
#
_symmetry.space_group_name_H-M   'P 1'
#
loop_
_entity.id
_entity.type
_entity.pdbx_description
1 polymer ?
#
loop_
_entity_poly.entity_id
_entity_poly.type
_entity_poly.pdbx_seq_one_letter_code
_entity_poly.pdbx_strand_id
1 'polypeptide(L)'
;MTIEKIRKKFKPCKNANLARIVSEIALIAPLLLNPIEAQKSNFKVHKVPVKGIEYFVADAKYLNKYTNQSGRGNLRYLFDSNKDYMGLALEKDNGGYKIVA
;
A
#
# COMPACT_ATOMS: atom_id res chain seq x y z
N MET A 1 -3.86 4.63 11.55
CA MET A 1 -4.96 3.65 11.34
C MET A 1 -4.42 2.26 11.60
N THR A 2 -5.12 1.33 12.27
CA THR A 2 -4.54 -0.02 12.52
C THR A 2 -4.83 -0.97 11.35
N ILE A 3 -3.90 -1.90 11.06
CA ILE A 3 -4.06 -2.90 9.98
C ILE A 3 -5.33 -3.75 10.20
N GLU A 4 -5.71 -3.96 11.46
CA GLU A 4 -6.95 -4.66 11.80
C GLU A 4 -8.21 -3.88 11.39
N LYS A 5 -8.22 -2.55 11.50
CA LYS A 5 -9.31 -1.70 10.98
C LYS A 5 -9.41 -1.80 9.47
N ILE A 6 -8.29 -1.96 8.77
CA ILE A 6 -8.25 -2.08 7.32
C ILE A 6 -8.88 -3.39 6.85
N ARG A 7 -8.54 -4.50 7.49
CA ARG A 7 -9.18 -5.81 7.22
C ARG A 7 -10.69 -5.77 7.44
N LYS A 8 -11.14 -5.07 8.48
CA LYS A 8 -12.58 -4.93 8.79
C LYS A 8 -13.30 -4.03 7.77
N LYS A 9 -12.65 -2.96 7.30
CA LYS A 9 -13.25 -1.98 6.36
C LYS A 9 -13.24 -2.44 4.90
N PHE A 10 -12.17 -3.09 4.44
CA PHE A 10 -12.04 -3.48 3.04
C PHE A 10 -12.44 -4.94 2.85
N LYS A 11 -13.68 -5.19 2.42
CA LYS A 11 -14.26 -6.53 2.21
C LYS A 11 -13.32 -7.52 1.50
N PRO A 12 -12.62 -7.15 0.40
CA PRO A 12 -11.73 -8.07 -0.28
C PRO A 12 -10.55 -8.57 0.58
N CYS A 13 -10.13 -7.80 1.59
CA CYS A 13 -9.01 -8.15 2.47
C CYS A 13 -9.44 -8.73 3.82
N LYS A 14 -10.74 -8.97 4.06
CA LYS A 14 -11.26 -9.48 5.34
C LYS A 14 -10.57 -10.78 5.78
N ASN A 15 -10.33 -11.65 4.82
CA ASN A 15 -9.76 -12.99 5.04
C ASN A 15 -8.26 -13.07 4.73
N ALA A 16 -7.61 -11.95 4.39
CA ALA A 16 -6.18 -11.91 4.16
C ALA A 16 -5.41 -12.15 5.47
N ASN A 17 -4.29 -12.89 5.38
CA ASN A 17 -3.46 -13.20 6.55
C ASN A 17 -2.78 -11.92 7.07
N LEU A 18 -3.09 -11.55 8.32
CA LEU A 18 -2.58 -10.34 8.94
C LEU A 18 -1.05 -10.33 9.07
N ALA A 19 -0.44 -11.45 9.47
CA ALA A 19 1.00 -11.54 9.63
C ALA A 19 1.72 -11.29 8.29
N ARG A 20 1.19 -11.81 7.18
CA ARG A 20 1.73 -11.56 5.83
C ARG A 20 1.66 -10.07 5.45
N ILE A 21 0.55 -9.39 5.77
CA ILE A 21 0.39 -7.95 5.54
C ILE A 21 1.41 -7.16 6.37
N VAL A 22 1.55 -7.48 7.65
CA VAL A 22 2.49 -6.83 8.56
C VAL A 22 3.92 -7.01 8.07
N SER A 23 4.31 -8.24 7.69
CA SER A 23 5.64 -8.52 7.14
C SER A 23 5.89 -7.74 5.86
N GLU A 24 4.92 -7.63 4.95
CA GLU A 24 5.08 -6.87 3.72
C GLU A 24 5.26 -5.36 3.98
N ILE A 25 4.48 -4.79 4.89
CA ILE A 25 4.63 -3.39 5.31
C ILE A 25 6.02 -3.15 5.94
N ALA A 26 6.48 -4.09 6.79
CA ALA A 26 7.80 -4.00 7.41
C ALA A 26 8.96 -4.06 6.38
N LEU A 27 8.79 -4.80 5.28
CA LEU A 27 9.75 -4.82 4.18
C LEU A 27 9.74 -3.50 3.38
N ILE A 28 8.61 -2.81 3.32
CA ILE A 28 8.46 -1.54 2.58
C ILE A 28 8.99 -0.35 3.39
N ALA A 29 8.80 -0.34 4.71
CA ALA A 29 9.24 0.74 5.58
C ALA A 29 10.70 1.23 5.32
N PRO A 30 11.72 0.37 5.22
CA PRO A 30 13.09 0.81 4.92
C PRO A 30 13.23 1.40 3.49
N LEU A 31 12.44 0.93 2.53
CA LEU A 31 12.47 1.45 1.15
C LEU A 31 11.97 2.89 1.06
N LEU A 32 11.06 3.30 1.96
CA LEU A 32 10.60 4.70 2.06
C LEU A 32 11.73 5.64 2.52
N LEU A 33 12.77 5.10 3.16
CA LEU A 33 13.94 5.85 3.64
C LEU A 33 15.07 5.87 2.63
N ASN A 34 15.16 4.86 1.77
CA ASN A 34 16.30 4.65 0.90
C ASN A 34 15.89 4.52 -0.57
N PRO A 35 15.96 5.63 -1.34
CA PRO A 35 15.57 5.63 -2.76
C PRO A 35 16.36 4.63 -3.62
N ILE A 36 17.63 4.37 -3.29
CA ILE A 36 18.48 3.44 -4.04
C ILE A 36 17.98 2.00 -3.86
N GLU A 37 17.58 1.63 -2.64
CA GLU A 37 16.99 0.31 -2.38
C GLU A 37 15.58 0.19 -2.97
N ALA A 38 14.79 1.27 -2.92
CA ALA A 38 13.47 1.30 -3.54
C ALA A 38 13.53 1.02 -5.05
N GLN A 39 14.56 1.51 -5.76
CA GLN A 39 14.75 1.24 -7.20
C GLN A 39 15.09 -0.22 -7.50
N LYS A 40 15.79 -0.91 -6.60
CA LYS A 40 16.15 -2.34 -6.73
C LYS A 40 15.04 -3.26 -6.22
N SER A 41 14.07 -2.70 -5.50
CA SER A 41 13.01 -3.45 -4.88
C SER A 41 11.95 -3.89 -5.89
N ASN A 42 11.32 -4.99 -5.55
CA ASN A 42 10.13 -5.46 -6.19
C ASN A 42 8.90 -4.57 -5.88
N PHE A 43 8.95 -3.75 -4.84
CA PHE A 43 7.87 -2.83 -4.47
C PHE A 43 8.10 -1.46 -5.11
N LYS A 44 7.21 -1.06 -6.02
CA LYS A 44 7.29 0.30 -6.56
C LYS A 44 6.80 1.30 -5.51
N VAL A 45 7.72 2.13 -5.04
CA VAL A 45 7.47 3.21 -4.09
C VAL A 45 7.47 4.55 -4.83
N HIS A 46 6.45 5.37 -4.63
CA HIS A 46 6.39 6.72 -5.20
C HIS A 46 5.45 7.63 -4.41
N LYS A 47 5.55 8.94 -4.65
CA LYS A 47 4.69 9.95 -4.02
C LYS A 47 3.43 10.17 -4.86
N VAL A 48 2.29 10.36 -4.20
CA VAL A 48 1.01 10.63 -4.85
C VAL A 48 0.21 11.68 -4.06
N PRO A 49 -0.45 12.64 -4.75
CA PRO A 49 -1.40 13.52 -4.11
C PRO A 49 -2.73 12.79 -3.89
N VAL A 50 -3.26 12.82 -2.67
CA VAL A 50 -4.59 12.31 -2.34
C VAL A 50 -5.36 13.42 -1.64
N LYS A 51 -6.35 14.01 -2.33
CA LYS A 51 -7.14 15.16 -1.84
C LYS A 51 -6.26 16.36 -1.39
N GLY A 52 -5.17 16.63 -2.12
CA GLY A 52 -4.26 17.74 -1.82
C GLY A 52 -3.21 17.46 -0.74
N ILE A 53 -3.22 16.26 -0.14
CA ILE A 53 -2.19 15.82 0.81
C ILE A 53 -1.25 14.85 0.09
N GLU A 54 0.06 15.07 0.19
CA GLU A 54 1.08 14.19 -0.37
C GLU A 54 1.27 12.96 0.53
N TYR A 55 1.18 11.78 -0.08
CA TYR A 55 1.47 10.51 0.58
C TYR A 55 2.53 9.74 -0.20
N PHE A 56 3.22 8.84 0.49
CA PHE A 56 3.96 7.78 -0.15
C PHE A 56 3.04 6.58 -0.36
N VAL A 57 3.17 5.94 -1.52
CA VAL A 57 2.50 4.68 -1.81
C VAL A 57 3.49 3.61 -2.18
N ALA A 58 3.16 2.37 -1.85
CA ALA A 58 3.90 1.19 -2.27
C ALA A 58 2.95 0.08 -2.74
N ASP A 59 3.38 -0.74 -3.70
CA ASP A 59 2.60 -1.86 -4.21
C ASP A 59 2.20 -2.84 -3.07
N ALA A 60 0.90 -3.11 -2.91
CA ALA A 60 0.40 -4.07 -1.92
C ALA A 60 0.26 -5.48 -2.54
N LYS A 61 1.40 -6.11 -2.87
CA LYS A 61 1.49 -7.35 -3.64
C LYS A 61 0.72 -8.51 -3.03
N TYR A 62 0.85 -8.76 -1.72
CA TYR A 62 0.10 -9.86 -1.09
C TYR A 62 -1.40 -9.65 -1.19
N LEU A 63 -1.86 -8.41 -0.96
CA LEU A 63 -3.28 -8.07 -1.07
C LEU A 63 -3.78 -8.12 -2.51
N ASN A 64 -3.00 -7.66 -3.48
CA ASN A 64 -3.34 -7.75 -4.90
C ASN A 64 -3.46 -9.21 -5.36
N LYS A 65 -2.58 -10.10 -4.89
CA LYS A 65 -2.72 -11.54 -5.13
C LYS A 65 -4.01 -12.09 -4.51
N TYR A 66 -4.36 -11.61 -3.32
CA TYR A 66 -5.59 -12.01 -2.61
C TYR A 66 -6.87 -11.54 -3.32
N THR A 67 -6.81 -10.40 -4.03
CA THR A 67 -7.93 -9.86 -4.81
C THR A 67 -7.94 -10.32 -6.26
N ASN A 68 -7.21 -11.40 -6.59
CA ASN A 68 -7.10 -11.97 -7.95
C ASN A 68 -6.58 -10.99 -9.01
N GLN A 69 -5.77 -10.01 -8.60
CA GLN A 69 -5.15 -9.06 -9.53
C GLN A 69 -3.78 -9.57 -9.97
N SER A 70 -3.53 -9.57 -11.29
CA SER A 70 -2.24 -9.91 -11.89
C SER A 70 -1.30 -8.70 -11.97
N GLY A 71 0.01 -8.95 -12.06
CA GLY A 71 1.02 -7.90 -12.20
C GLY A 71 1.13 -7.02 -10.96
N ARG A 72 1.12 -5.70 -11.13
CA ARG A 72 1.20 -4.74 -10.00
C ARG A 72 -0.11 -4.63 -9.21
N GLY A 73 -1.24 -5.05 -9.79
CA GLY A 73 -2.57 -4.74 -9.25
C GLY A 73 -2.81 -3.24 -9.06
N ASN A 74 -3.89 -2.87 -8.38
CA ASN A 74 -4.23 -1.47 -8.11
C ASN A 74 -4.29 -1.09 -6.63
N LEU A 75 -4.15 -2.05 -5.70
CA LEU A 75 -4.02 -1.71 -4.27
C LEU A 75 -2.60 -1.28 -3.94
N ARG A 76 -2.52 -0.24 -3.12
CA ARG A 76 -1.28 0.32 -2.57
C ARG A 76 -1.39 0.46 -1.07
N TYR A 77 -0.29 0.20 -0.37
CA TYR A 77 -0.12 0.66 1.00
C TYR A 77 0.14 2.16 0.99
N LEU A 78 -0.52 2.89 1.88
CA LEU A 78 -0.41 4.33 2.02
C LEU A 78 0.40 4.67 3.26
N PHE A 79 1.37 5.57 3.12
CA PHE A 79 2.21 6.08 4.20
C PHE A 79 2.20 7.60 4.19
N ASP A 80 2.17 8.24 5.35
CA ASP A 80 2.24 9.70 5.45
C ASP A 80 3.68 10.22 5.29
N SER A 81 3.87 11.53 5.48
CA SER A 81 5.17 12.18 5.44
C SER A 81 6.14 11.68 6.53
N ASN A 82 5.62 11.18 7.64
CA ASN A 82 6.39 10.56 8.72
C ASN A 82 6.72 9.09 8.41
N LYS A 83 6.23 8.58 7.29
CA LYS A 83 6.37 7.19 6.82
C LYS A 83 5.61 6.21 7.70
N ASP A 84 4.64 6.72 8.46
CA ASP A 84 3.74 5.92 9.24
C ASP A 84 2.69 5.31 8.33
N TYR A 85 2.34 4.06 8.61
CA TYR A 85 1.33 3.36 7.85
C TYR A 85 -0.06 3.97 8.07
N MET A 86 -0.63 4.53 7.01
CA MET A 86 -1.90 5.24 7.04
C MET A 86 -3.06 4.40 6.60
N GLY A 87 -2.89 3.46 5.67
CA GLY A 87 -4.02 2.71 5.13
C GLY A 87 -3.79 2.01 3.81
N LEU A 88 -4.88 1.77 3.10
CA LEU A 88 -4.87 1.33 1.71
C LEU A 88 -5.40 2.40 0.77
N ALA A 89 -4.77 2.51 -0.38
CA ALA A 89 -5.25 3.27 -1.51
C ALA A 89 -5.47 2.37 -2.72
N LEU A 90 -6.40 2.77 -3.59
CA LEU A 90 -6.66 2.16 -4.87
C LEU A 90 -6.27 3.13 -5.98
N GLU A 91 -5.38 2.69 -6.86
CA GLU A 91 -5.00 3.36 -8.10
C GLU A 91 -6.12 3.21 -9.12
N LYS A 92 -6.59 4.33 -9.67
CA LYS A 92 -7.62 4.39 -10.71
C LYS A 92 -6.95 4.41 -12.09
N ASP A 93 -7.72 4.09 -13.12
CA ASP A 93 -7.24 4.04 -14.50
C ASP A 93 -6.67 5.38 -15.00
N ASN A 94 -7.13 6.50 -14.45
CA ASN A 94 -6.62 7.83 -14.76
C ASN A 94 -5.34 8.22 -13.98
N GLY A 95 -4.69 7.27 -13.31
CA GLY A 95 -3.52 7.52 -12.46
C GLY A 95 -3.84 8.19 -11.11
N GLY A 96 -5.11 8.45 -10.82
CA GLY A 96 -5.55 9.01 -9.54
C GLY A 96 -5.60 7.96 -8.43
N TYR A 97 -5.59 8.41 -7.18
CA TYR A 97 -5.60 7.53 -6.01
C TYR A 97 -6.81 7.80 -5.11
N LYS A 98 -7.42 6.74 -4.57
CA LYS A 98 -8.53 6.82 -3.61
C LYS A 98 -8.20 6.00 -2.36
N ILE A 99 -8.24 6.61 -1.18
CA ILE A 99 -8.15 5.88 0.09
C ILE A 99 -9.39 4.99 0.24
N VAL A 100 -9.16 3.71 0.52
CA VAL A 100 -10.23 2.71 0.63
C VAL A 100 -10.35 2.11 2.03
N ALA A 101 -9.31 2.17 2.86
CA ALA A 101 -9.37 1.64 4.21
C ALA A 101 -8.27 2.17 5.11
#